data_AF-A0A7C4E260-F1
#
_entry.id   AF-A0A7C4E260-F1
#
_cell.length_a   1.000
_cell.length_b   1.000
_cell.length_c   1.000
_cell.angle_alpha   90.00
_cell.angle_beta   90.00
_cell.angle_gamma   90.00
#
_symmetry.space_group_name_H-M   'P 1'
#
loop_
_entity.id
_entity.type
_entity.pdbx_description
1 polymer ?
#
loop_
_entity_poly.entity_id
_entity_poly.type
_entity_poly.pdbx_seq_one_letter_code
_entity_poly.pdbx_strand_id
1 'polypeptide(L)'
;MSYTKIENRILDKILTSNFTKRQLKILLFIIRFSYGLGRKYAILKKKDFYFAGILPYHVEDELKKLILRGVIKWNPKLGIFWINRNLKEWVDKKQKVDLFKG
;
A
#
# COMPACT_ATOMS: atom_id res chain seq x y z
N MET A 1 -14.29 1.32 -22.45
CA MET A 1 -13.84 0.61 -21.23
C MET A 1 -13.08 1.60 -20.35
N SER A 2 -13.31 1.60 -19.03
CA SER A 2 -12.61 2.49 -18.09
C SER A 2 -11.45 1.77 -17.42
N TYR A 3 -10.33 2.46 -17.20
CA TYR A 3 -9.10 1.90 -16.63
C TYR A 3 -8.57 2.78 -15.49
N THR A 4 -7.87 2.15 -14.54
CA THR A 4 -7.25 2.87 -13.42
C THR A 4 -5.92 3.46 -13.87
N LYS A 5 -5.79 4.79 -13.87
CA LYS A 5 -4.53 5.50 -14.18
C LYS A 5 -3.69 5.68 -12.93
N ILE A 6 -2.45 5.20 -12.94
CA ILE A 6 -1.46 5.41 -11.87
C ILE A 6 -0.13 5.86 -12.47
N GLU A 7 0.65 6.66 -11.74
CA GLU A 7 1.98 7.09 -12.18
C GLU A 7 2.92 5.88 -12.31
N ASN A 8 3.57 5.72 -13.47
CA ASN A 8 4.46 4.56 -13.74
C ASN A 8 5.51 4.36 -12.67
N ARG A 9 6.15 5.43 -12.17
CA ARG A 9 7.14 5.36 -11.08
C ARG A 9 6.62 4.63 -9.83
N ILE A 10 5.33 4.76 -9.50
CA ILE A 10 4.72 4.10 -8.35
C ILE A 10 4.53 2.62 -8.68
N LEU A 11 4.04 2.32 -9.88
CA LEU A 11 3.88 0.94 -10.34
C LEU A 11 5.22 0.20 -10.39
N ASP A 12 6.25 0.82 -10.97
CA ASP A 12 7.61 0.30 -11.06
C ASP A 12 8.22 0.02 -9.68
N LYS A 13 8.01 0.94 -8.73
CA LYS A 13 8.45 0.72 -7.35
C LYS A 13 7.67 -0.41 -6.67
N ILE A 14 6.37 -0.55 -6.93
CA ILE A 14 5.60 -1.69 -6.43
C ILE A 14 6.10 -3.01 -7.00
N LEU A 15 6.42 -3.05 -8.29
CA LEU A 15 6.91 -4.25 -8.98
C LEU A 15 8.30 -4.68 -8.50
N THR A 16 9.17 -3.74 -8.17
CA THR A 16 10.55 -4.00 -7.72
C THR A 16 10.67 -4.25 -6.22
N SER A 17 9.69 -3.82 -5.43
CA SER A 17 9.64 -4.03 -3.98
C SER A 17 9.15 -5.43 -3.60
N ASN A 18 9.75 -6.01 -2.56
CA ASN A 18 9.33 -7.30 -2.01
C ASN A 18 8.03 -7.17 -1.20
N PHE A 19 6.88 -7.36 -1.86
CA PHE A 19 5.56 -7.45 -1.21
C PHE A 19 5.05 -8.89 -1.19
N THR A 20 4.39 -9.27 -0.10
CA THR A 20 3.64 -10.54 -0.07
C THR A 20 2.39 -10.44 -0.93
N LYS A 21 1.82 -11.59 -1.34
CA LYS A 21 0.54 -11.62 -2.07
C LYS A 21 -0.57 -10.84 -1.36
N ARG A 22 -0.60 -10.88 -0.02
CA ARG A 22 -1.57 -10.15 0.81
C ARG A 22 -1.33 -8.64 0.78
N GLN A 23 -0.07 -8.21 0.87
CA GLN A 23 0.29 -6.80 0.76
C GLN A 23 -0.05 -6.23 -0.63
N LEU A 24 0.24 -6.98 -1.70
CA LEU A 24 -0.15 -6.58 -3.06
C LEU A 24 -1.66 -6.42 -3.19
N LYS A 25 -2.46 -7.35 -2.64
CA LYS A 25 -3.92 -7.21 -2.63
C LYS A 25 -4.38 -5.94 -1.91
N ILE A 26 -3.80 -5.61 -0.75
CA ILE A 26 -4.10 -4.36 -0.01
C ILE A 26 -3.76 -3.13 -0.86
N LEU A 27 -2.58 -3.10 -1.48
CA LEU A 27 -2.12 -1.99 -2.31
C LEU A 27 -3.03 -1.80 -3.53
N LEU A 28 -3.34 -2.88 -4.25
CA LEU A 28 -4.24 -2.85 -5.41
C LEU A 28 -5.65 -2.39 -5.02
N PHE A 29 -6.14 -2.79 -3.85
CA PHE A 29 -7.43 -2.36 -3.34
C PHE A 29 -7.44 -0.86 -3.05
N ILE A 30 -6.43 -0.34 -2.37
CA ILE A 30 -6.27 1.10 -2.13
C ILE A 30 -6.16 1.86 -3.46
N ILE A 31 -5.39 1.36 -4.43
CA ILE A 31 -5.25 1.99 -5.76
C ILE A 31 -6.60 2.03 -6.49
N ARG A 32 -7.38 0.94 -6.44
CA ARG A 32 -8.69 0.88 -7.08
C ARG A 32 -9.68 1.89 -6.49
N PHE A 33 -9.70 2.03 -5.16
CA PHE A 33 -10.60 2.95 -4.45
C PHE A 33 -10.05 4.38 -4.31
N SER A 34 -8.87 4.66 -4.86
CA SER A 34 -8.31 6.01 -4.99
C SER A 34 -8.25 6.43 -6.46
N TYR A 35 -7.18 6.03 -7.14
CA TYR A 35 -6.90 6.34 -8.53
C TYR A 35 -8.01 5.87 -9.47
N GLY A 36 -8.61 4.71 -9.19
CA GLY A 36 -9.74 4.19 -9.96
C GLY A 36 -11.01 5.04 -9.87
N LEU A 37 -11.10 5.93 -8.87
CA LEU A 37 -12.18 6.90 -8.67
C LEU A 37 -11.74 8.35 -8.97
N GLY A 38 -10.55 8.53 -9.55
CA GLY A 38 -9.98 9.86 -9.85
C GLY A 38 -9.48 10.63 -8.62
N ARG A 39 -9.28 9.97 -7.48
CA ARG A 39 -8.82 10.59 -6.23
C ARG A 39 -7.41 10.14 -5.87
N LYS A 40 -6.68 10.95 -5.10
CA LYS A 40 -5.34 10.59 -4.61
C LYS A 40 -5.36 9.70 -3.37
N TYR A 41 -6.54 9.48 -2.79
CA TYR A 41 -6.75 8.78 -1.54
C TYR A 41 -8.01 7.90 -1.61
N ALA A 42 -8.04 6.86 -0.79
CA ALA A 42 -9.16 5.94 -0.63
C ALA A 42 -9.75 6.12 0.77
N ILE A 43 -11.08 6.17 0.86
CA ILE A 43 -11.81 6.17 2.12
C ILE A 43 -12.21 4.72 2.39
N LEU A 44 -11.54 4.07 3.35
CA LEU A 44 -11.72 2.63 3.60
C LEU A 44 -11.73 2.37 5.11
N LYS A 45 -12.57 1.43 5.54
CA LYS A 45 -12.52 0.80 6.86
C LYS A 45 -11.76 -0.52 6.76
N LYS A 46 -11.16 -0.98 7.87
CA LYS A 46 -10.43 -2.26 7.92
C LYS A 46 -11.27 -3.44 7.40
N LYS A 47 -12.58 -3.44 7.68
CA LYS A 47 -13.53 -4.47 7.23
C LYS A 47 -13.71 -4.52 5.71
N ASP A 48 -13.47 -3.42 4.99
CA ASP A 48 -13.71 -3.36 3.55
C ASP A 48 -12.69 -4.20 2.78
N PHE A 49 -11.51 -4.45 3.36
CA PHE A 49 -10.51 -5.36 2.78
C PHE A 49 -10.96 -6.83 2.77
N TYR A 50 -12.07 -7.17 3.43
CA TYR A 50 -12.74 -8.45 3.26
C TYR A 50 -13.16 -8.68 1.80
N PHE A 51 -13.57 -7.63 1.08
CA PHE A 51 -13.89 -7.71 -0.35
C PHE A 51 -12.68 -8.04 -1.24
N ALA A 52 -11.45 -7.85 -0.73
CA ALA A 52 -10.22 -8.32 -1.39
C ALA A 52 -9.85 -9.78 -0.99
N GLY A 53 -10.70 -10.44 -0.20
CA GLY A 53 -10.48 -11.78 0.35
C GLY A 53 -9.42 -11.79 1.45
N ILE A 54 -9.38 -10.76 2.31
CA ILE A 54 -8.45 -10.68 3.44
C ILE A 54 -9.26 -10.52 4.73
N LEU A 55 -9.05 -11.43 5.68
CA LEU A 55 -9.72 -11.38 6.98
C LEU A 55 -9.25 -10.16 7.79
N PRO A 56 -10.15 -9.46 8.51
CA PRO A 56 -9.84 -8.19 9.17
C PRO A 56 -8.62 -8.24 10.12
N TYR A 57 -8.45 -9.33 10.86
CA TYR A 57 -7.32 -9.49 11.79
C TYR A 57 -5.96 -9.49 11.07
N HIS A 58 -5.90 -10.05 9.87
CA HIS A 58 -4.69 -10.03 9.05
C HIS A 58 -4.44 -8.69 8.35
N VAL A 59 -5.50 -7.92 8.09
CA VAL A 59 -5.40 -6.62 7.42
C VAL A 59 -4.67 -5.62 8.29
N GLU A 60 -4.94 -5.62 9.58
CA GLU A 60 -4.32 -4.67 10.51
C GLU A 60 -2.80 -4.80 10.57
N ASP A 61 -2.30 -6.02 10.74
CA ASP A 61 -0.86 -6.28 10.82
C ASP A 61 -0.16 -5.91 9.51
N GLU A 62 -0.77 -6.22 8.36
CA GLU A 62 -0.19 -5.87 7.06
C GLU A 62 -0.25 -4.37 6.78
N LEU A 63 -1.32 -3.66 7.17
CA LEU A 63 -1.39 -2.20 7.07
C LEU A 63 -0.30 -1.55 7.93
N LYS A 64 -0.10 -1.99 9.17
CA LYS A 64 0.98 -1.50 10.04
C LYS A 64 2.34 -1.68 9.39
N LYS A 65 2.63 -2.87 8.83
CA LYS A 65 3.90 -3.14 8.11
C LYS A 65 4.08 -2.23 6.89
N LEU A 66 3.02 -1.97 6.12
CA LEU A 66 3.09 -1.10 4.94
C LEU A 66 3.26 0.38 5.31
N ILE A 67 2.65 0.83 6.42
CA ILE A 67 2.83 2.16 6.98
C ILE A 67 4.26 2.35 7.49
N LEU A 68 4.79 1.37 8.24
CA LEU A 68 6.17 1.39 8.74
C LEU A 68 7.20 1.38 7.61
N ARG A 69 6.90 0.70 6.50
CA ARG A 69 7.72 0.76 5.29
C ARG A 69 7.57 2.05 4.49
N GLY A 70 6.73 2.99 4.93
CA GLY A 70 6.48 4.25 4.23
C GLY A 70 5.72 4.12 2.92
N VAL A 71 5.12 2.96 2.62
CA VAL A 71 4.44 2.67 1.34
C VAL A 71 3.04 3.29 1.32
N ILE A 72 2.32 3.19 2.44
CA ILE A 72 0.99 3.75 2.63
C ILE A 72 1.07 4.79 3.73
N LYS A 73 0.35 5.90 3.56
CA LYS A 73 0.04 6.83 4.64
C LYS A 73 -1.43 6.63 5.04
N TRP A 74 -1.71 6.81 6.33
CA TRP A 74 -3.04 6.60 6.89
C TRP A 74 -3.40 7.76 7.81
N ASN A 75 -4.62 8.27 7.65
CA ASN A 75 -5.24 9.18 8.59
C ASN A 75 -6.36 8.41 9.33
N PRO A 76 -6.15 8.03 10.60
CA PRO A 76 -7.13 7.26 11.37
C PRO A 76 -8.41 8.04 11.68
N LYS A 77 -8.31 9.37 11.86
CA LYS A 77 -9.48 10.22 12.18
C LYS A 77 -10.48 10.25 11.03
N LEU A 78 -9.97 10.24 9.79
CA LEU A 78 -10.79 10.34 8.58
C LEU A 78 -11.02 8.99 7.89
N GLY A 79 -10.34 7.92 8.31
CA GLY A 79 -10.40 6.62 7.64
C GLY A 79 -9.82 6.66 6.22
N ILE A 80 -8.80 7.50 6.00
CA ILE A 80 -8.25 7.75 4.66
C ILE A 80 -6.88 7.09 4.51
N PHE A 81 -6.69 6.36 3.41
CA PHE A 81 -5.43 5.75 3.01
C PHE A 81 -4.96 6.31 1.67
N TRP A 82 -3.66 6.47 1.48
CA TRP A 82 -3.08 6.80 0.17
C TRP A 82 -1.71 6.17 0.00
N ILE A 83 -1.35 5.91 -1.26
CA ILE A 83 0.00 5.50 -1.62
C ILE A 83 0.95 6.69 -1.42
N ASN A 84 2.04 6.47 -0.70
CA ASN A 84 3.04 7.51 -0.50
C ASN A 84 3.78 7.78 -1.80
N ARG A 85 3.67 9.01 -2.30
CA ARG A 85 4.31 9.43 -3.56
C ARG A 85 5.79 9.74 -3.40
N ASN A 86 6.25 9.98 -2.16
CA ASN A 86 7.67 10.13 -1.89
C ASN A 86 8.34 8.76 -1.83
N LEU A 87 8.72 8.23 -2.99
CA LEU A 87 9.31 6.89 -3.12
C LEU A 87 10.63 6.72 -2.35
N LYS A 88 11.31 7.82 -1.99
CA LYS A 88 12.53 7.80 -1.17
C LYS A 88 12.26 7.36 0.27
N GLU A 89 11.04 7.53 0.76
CA GLU A 89 10.65 7.09 2.11
C GLU A 89 10.33 5.59 2.17
N TRP A 90 10.31 4.89 1.02
CA TRP A 90 9.94 3.48 0.98
C TRP A 90 11.12 2.62 1.42
N VAL A 91 10.96 1.95 2.56
CA VAL A 91 11.98 1.04 3.08
C VAL A 91 11.74 -0.37 2.54
N ASP A 92 12.70 -0.87 1.76
CA ASP A 92 12.69 -2.26 1.30
C ASP A 92 13.32 -3.18 2.34
N LYS A 93 12.70 -4.35 2.56
CA LYS A 93 13.20 -5.35 3.52
C LYS A 93 14.67 -5.77 3.26
N LYS A 94 15.15 -5.65 2.01
CA LYS A 94 16.51 -6.01 1.61
C LYS A 94 17.59 -5.11 2.24
N GLN A 95 17.31 -3.83 2.51
CA GLN A 95 18.32 -2.92 3.09
C GLN A 95 18.72 -3.24 4.53
N LYS A 96 17.97 -4.09 5.25
CA LYS A 96 18.41 -4.55 6.58
C LYS A 96 19.50 -5.62 6.53
N VAL A 97 19.78 -6.24 5.38
CA VAL A 97 20.82 -7.29 5.28
C VAL A 97 22.22 -6.70 5.07
N ASP A 98 22.31 -5.51 4.47
CA ASP A 98 23.59 -4.85 4.18
C ASP A 98 24.10 -3.95 5.32
N LEU A 99 23.30 -3.75 6.38
CA LEU A 99 23.69 -2.95 7.57
C LEU A 99 24.36 -3.77 8.68
N PHE A 100 24.42 -5.10 8.55
CA PHE A 100 25.09 -6.00 9.52
C PHE A 100 26.28 -6.75 8.92
N LYS A 101 26.81 -6.26 7.78
CA LYS A 101 28.03 -6.77 7.14
C LYS A 101 29.15 -5.72 7.06
N GLY A 102 29.11 -4.73 7.97
CA GLY A 102 30.20 -3.78 8.21
C GLY A 102 30.90 -4.10 9.51
#